data_AF-A0A7C8B3F1-F1
#
_entry.id   AF-A0A7C8B3F1-F1
#
_cell.length_a   1.000
_cell.length_b   1.000
_cell.length_c   1.000
_cell.angle_alpha   90.00
_cell.angle_beta   90.00
_cell.angle_gamma   90.00
#
_symmetry.space_group_name_H-M   'P 1'
#
loop_
_entity.id
_entity.type
_entity.pdbx_description
1 polymer ?
#
loop_
_entity_poly.entity_id
_entity_poly.type
_entity_poly.pdbx_seq_one_letter_code
_entity_poly.pdbx_strand_id
1 'polypeptide(L)' 'MTFDSFEQALHACMTASPGSDEQEAALIYCLDNAPPELKDKIADALANFHQERKQSDGCGCGCNHGHD' A
#
# COMPACT_ATOMS: atom_id res chain seq x y z
N MET A 1 -5.42 -16.36 -4.67
CA MET A 1 -4.74 -15.82 -5.86
C MET A 1 -3.28 -16.22 -5.78
N THR A 2 -2.67 -16.71 -6.87
CA THR A 2 -1.26 -17.10 -6.91
C THR A 2 -0.56 -16.22 -7.93
N PHE A 3 0.46 -15.47 -7.51
CA PHE A 3 1.28 -14.65 -8.40
C PHE A 3 2.46 -15.49 -8.90
N ASP A 4 2.78 -15.39 -10.19
CA ASP A 4 3.90 -16.15 -10.81
C ASP A 4 5.25 -15.45 -10.61
N SER A 5 5.25 -14.14 -10.35
CA SER A 5 6.47 -13.34 -10.25
C SER A 5 6.25 -12.09 -9.40
N PHE A 6 7.35 -11.56 -8.84
CA PHE A 6 7.35 -10.33 -8.06
C PHE A 6 6.79 -9.14 -8.86
N GLU A 7 7.13 -9.01 -10.14
CA GLU A 7 6.66 -7.93 -11.00
C GLU A 7 5.14 -7.99 -11.24
N GLN A 8 4.58 -9.20 -11.42
CA GLN A 8 3.12 -9.37 -11.53
C GLN A 8 2.41 -8.98 -10.23
N ALA A 9 2.95 -9.40 -9.09
CA ALA A 9 2.39 -9.02 -7.79
C ALA A 9 2.48 -7.50 -7.58
N LEU A 10 3.61 -6.88 -7.92
CA LEU A 10 3.78 -5.44 -7.77
C LEU A 10 2.79 -4.67 -8.66
N HIS A 11 2.64 -5.11 -9.91
CA HIS A 11 1.68 -4.53 -10.84
C HIS A 11 0.25 -4.66 -10.29
N ALA A 12 -0.15 -5.86 -9.83
CA ALA A 12 -1.46 -6.07 -9.22
C ALA A 12 -1.67 -5.18 -7.98
N CYS A 13 -0.67 -5.05 -7.11
CA CYS A 13 -0.74 -4.19 -5.92
C CYS A 13 -0.96 -2.71 -6.29
N MET A 14 -0.39 -2.25 -7.41
CA MET A 14 -0.49 -0.87 -7.88
C MET A 14 -1.77 -0.58 -8.69
N THR A 15 -2.32 -1.58 -9.38
CA THR A 15 -3.50 -1.42 -10.24
C THR A 15 -4.80 -1.82 -9.59
N ALA A 16 -4.76 -2.69 -8.57
CA ALA A 16 -5.94 -3.12 -7.84
C ALA A 16 -6.57 -1.96 -7.06
N SER A 17 -7.87 -2.08 -6.79
CA SER A 17 -8.57 -1.07 -6.00
C SER A 17 -7.96 -0.98 -4.60
N PRO A 18 -7.73 0.23 -4.07
CA PRO A 18 -7.10 0.40 -2.77
C PRO A 18 -7.94 -0.25 -1.66
N GLY A 19 -7.30 -1.08 -0.84
CA GLY A 19 -7.97 -1.86 0.22
C GLY A 19 -8.78 -3.06 -0.26
N SER A 20 -8.61 -3.49 -1.52
CA SER A 20 -9.19 -4.74 -2.01
C SER A 20 -8.36 -5.95 -1.58
N ASP A 21 -9.00 -7.12 -1.45
CA ASP A 21 -8.32 -8.38 -1.17
C ASP A 21 -7.22 -8.70 -2.19
N GLU A 22 -7.38 -8.24 -3.44
CA GLU A 22 -6.40 -8.40 -4.51
C GLU A 22 -5.13 -7.56 -4.24
N GLN A 23 -5.30 -6.31 -3.80
CA GLN A 23 -4.17 -5.47 -3.40
C GLN A 23 -3.43 -6.06 -2.19
N GLU A 24 -4.17 -6.51 -1.17
CA GLU A 24 -3.57 -7.08 0.04
C GLU A 24 -2.81 -8.37 -0.27
N ALA A 25 -3.40 -9.29 -1.06
CA ALA A 25 -2.74 -10.52 -1.46
C ALA A 25 -1.47 -10.24 -2.30
N ALA A 26 -1.52 -9.26 -3.19
CA ALA A 26 -0.39 -8.83 -4.00
C ALA A 26 0.73 -8.21 -3.15
N LEU A 27 0.38 -7.35 -2.20
CA LEU A 27 1.32 -6.73 -1.27
C LEU A 27 2.04 -7.77 -0.41
N ILE A 28 1.30 -8.76 0.12
CA ILE A 28 1.86 -9.86 0.91
C ILE A 28 2.87 -10.66 0.06
N TYR A 29 2.50 -10.99 -1.18
CA TYR A 29 3.40 -11.71 -2.08
C TYR A 29 4.66 -10.89 -2.40
N CYS A 30 4.52 -9.59 -2.64
CA CYS A 30 5.64 -8.68 -2.84
C CYS A 30 6.56 -8.65 -1.62
N LEU A 31 6.02 -8.60 -0.40
CA LEU A 31 6.83 -8.59 0.83
C LEU A 31 7.58 -9.91 1.03
N ASP A 32 6.98 -11.05 0.70
CA ASP A 32 7.61 -12.36 0.85
C ASP A 32 8.72 -12.58 -0.19
N ASN A 33 8.45 -12.23 -1.45
CA ASN A 33 9.29 -12.53 -2.61
C ASN A 33 10.18 -11.36 -3.08
N ALA A 34 10.09 -10.18 -2.46
CA ALA A 34 10.93 -9.06 -2.84
C ALA A 34 12.42 -9.37 -2.61
N PRO A 35 13.31 -8.94 -3.52
CA PRO A 35 14.74 -8.94 -3.27
C PRO A 35 15.06 -8.02 -2.08
N PRO A 36 16.12 -8.32 -1.32
CA PRO A 36 16.44 -7.62 -0.07
C PRO A 36 16.56 -6.09 -0.27
N GLU A 37 17.13 -5.65 -1.40
CA GLU A 37 17.26 -4.23 -1.74
C GLU A 37 15.92 -3.50 -1.93
N LEU A 38 14.86 -4.23 -2.28
CA LEU A 38 13.50 -3.69 -2.41
C LEU A 38 12.69 -3.86 -1.13
N LYS A 39 12.96 -4.91 -0.32
CA LYS A 39 12.30 -5.13 0.97
C LYS A 39 12.48 -3.93 1.89
N ASP A 40 13.69 -3.40 2.01
CA ASP A 40 13.94 -2.19 2.82
C ASP A 40 13.13 -0.99 2.31
N LYS A 41 13.05 -0.78 1.00
CA LYS A 41 12.29 0.33 0.41
C LYS A 41 10.79 0.17 0.57
N ILE A 42 10.27 -1.05 0.43
CA ILE A 42 8.84 -1.34 0.62
C ILE A 42 8.46 -1.23 2.10
N ALA A 43 9.32 -1.73 3.00
CA ALA A 43 9.11 -1.61 4.44
C ALA A 43 9.16 -0.15 4.91
N ASP A 44 10.12 0.64 4.41
CA ASP A 44 10.21 2.08 4.67
C ASP A 44 8.98 2.82 4.11
N ALA A 45 8.58 2.53 2.86
CA ALA A 45 7.37 3.10 2.27
C ALA A 45 6.11 2.73 3.05
N LEU A 46 5.97 1.49 3.51
CA LEU A 46 4.83 1.05 4.33
C LEU A 46 4.82 1.69 5.73
N ALA A 47 5.99 1.83 6.35
CA ALA A 47 6.13 2.51 7.63
C ALA A 47 5.71 3.98 7.52
N ASN A 48 6.14 4.67 6.46
CA ASN A 48 5.72 6.03 6.14
C ASN A 48 4.22 6.11 5.82
N PHE A 49 3.69 5.17 5.04
CA PHE A 49 2.25 5.13 4.70
C PHE A 49 1.38 4.94 5.95
N HIS A 50 1.80 4.10 6.90
CA HIS A 50 1.14 3.94 8.19
C HIS A 50 1.29 5.16 9.11
N GLN A 51 2.40 5.90 9.03
CA GLN A 51 2.52 7.17 9.73
C GLN A 51 1.61 8.26 9.15
N GLU A 52 1.53 8.38 7.83
CA GLU A 52 0.61 9.31 7.16
C GLU A 52 -0.86 8.96 7.45
N ARG A 53 -1.20 7.67 7.55
CA ARG A 53 -2.53 7.20 7.95
C ARG A 53 -2.80 7.36 9.46
N LYS A 54 -1.77 7.47 10.30
CA LYS A 54 -1.91 7.85 11.72
C LYS A 54 -2.02 9.36 11.95
N GLN A 55 -1.55 10.18 11.00
CA GLN A 55 -1.82 11.63 11.00
C GLN A 55 -3.03 12.03 10.15
N SER A 56 -3.60 11.08 9.39
CA SER A 56 -4.78 11.28 8.57
C SER A 56 -5.89 10.31 8.96
N ASP A 57 -6.43 10.50 10.17
CA ASP A 57 -7.87 10.30 10.41
C ASP A 57 -8.64 11.36 9.60
N GLY A 58 -8.53 11.25 8.28
CA GLY A 58 -8.73 12.38 7.37
C GLY A 58 -8.84 11.98 5.91
N CYS A 59 -9.23 10.74 5.60
CA CYS A 59 -9.98 10.52 4.35
C CYS A 59 -11.46 10.88 4.63
N GLY A 60 -11.68 12.15 4.95
CA GLY A 60 -12.99 12.77 4.97
C GLY A 60 -13.20 13.44 3.62
N CYS A 61 -13.77 12.70 2.67
CA CYS A 61 -14.57 13.35 1.64
C CYS A 61 -15.73 14.04 2.38
N GLY A 62 -15.50 15.27 2.83
CA GLY A 62 -16.35 15.97 3.78
C GLY A 62 -16.05 17.45 3.73
N CYS A 63 -16.68 18.12 2.78
CA CYS A 63 -16.84 19.57 2.72
C CYS A 63 -17.17 20.10 4.13
N ASN A 64 -16.40 21.02 4.71
CA ASN A 64 -16.91 22.03 5.65
C ASN A 64 -15.90 23.16 5.89
N HIS A 65 -16.43 24.39 5.86
CA HIS A 65 -15.80 25.67 6.16
C HIS A 65 -15.39 25.84 7.64
N GLY A 66 -14.44 26.74 7.92
CA GLY A 66 -14.26 27.41 9.22
C GLY A 66 -12.78 27.43 9.68
N HIS A 67 -12.03 28.51 9.48
CA HIS A 67 -11.87 29.73 10.32
C HIS A 67 -10.74 29.60 11.36
N ASP A 68 -9.63 30.29 11.10
CA ASP A 68 -8.96 31.24 12.01
C ASP A 68 -8.43 32.41 11.15
#